data_AF-A0A2G8JIB9-F1
#
_entry.id   AF-A0A2G8JIB9-F1
#
_cell.length_a   1.000
_cell.length_b   1.000
_cell.length_c   1.000
_cell.angle_alpha   90.00
_cell.angle_beta   90.00
_cell.angle_gamma   90.00
#
_symmetry.space_group_name_H-M   'P 1'
#
loop_
_entity.id
_entity.type
_entity.pdbx_description
1 polymer ?
#
loop_
_entity_poly.entity_id
_entity_poly.type
_entity_poly.pdbx_seq_one_letter_code
_entity_poly.pdbx_strand_id
1 'polypeptide(L)'
;MENLRSKLETLDVGSSDEHASGYEEPSLSSSAQAAQAFVTSSQSTERPKFVVRTENVKSTVTDKKSLLINALKRRYRTQYDAIQPIPYIKERLYCVDKVFVEGGTEFYSVRGTADKGEWVRVNSYRDIFTDSRIKSTRRIIEAEAGYGKSTVTLQLAYDWCNGVEDSPLKDVDILILLRLRQLGNIKSIYKAIKLFLVADEPRIKSSDIKNIIERCSSVEVLLDGYDEYPDKDKRTGSDVDRVITKDLFEDFDVSLTTRYLPKDYARYNTKRVRLVGFDKKARDQYIRKAIAGGNKEIVEEIKLALKANPILDDLCQVPIFFVMFAHMTHEKEYFQTFKSVTEFFHHMIQCFHDHMRKKSLDKNTKKHM
;
A
#
# COMPACT_ATOMS: atom_id res chain seq x y z
N MET A 1 -13.86 47.99 -17.58
CA MET A 1 -14.04 47.53 -16.19
C MET A 1 -12.68 47.21 -15.58
N GLU A 2 -11.94 48.28 -15.31
CA GLU A 2 -11.00 48.39 -14.20
C GLU A 2 -11.71 48.15 -12.86
N ASN A 3 -11.06 47.99 -11.70
CA ASN A 3 -9.67 47.70 -11.32
C ASN A 3 -9.74 47.38 -9.81
N LEU A 4 -9.03 46.38 -9.30
CA LEU A 4 -8.95 46.11 -7.86
C LEU A 4 -7.66 45.37 -7.44
N ARG A 5 -6.51 46.01 -7.70
CA ARG A 5 -5.33 45.86 -6.82
C ARG A 5 -5.45 46.77 -5.59
N SER A 6 -4.50 46.62 -4.66
CA SER A 6 -4.28 47.43 -3.45
C SER A 6 -5.43 47.54 -2.43
N LYS A 7 -5.30 46.80 -1.32
CA LYS A 7 -5.25 47.40 0.02
C LYS A 7 -4.22 46.66 0.89
N LEU A 8 -3.10 47.33 1.13
CA LEU A 8 -2.11 47.07 2.18
C LEU A 8 -1.67 48.46 2.69
N GLU A 9 -0.98 48.53 3.83
CA GLU A 9 -0.51 49.78 4.47
C GLU A 9 -1.65 50.64 5.08
N THR A 10 -1.50 51.33 6.21
CA THR A 10 -0.45 51.36 7.27
C THR A 10 -1.07 51.93 8.57
N LEU A 11 -0.42 51.74 9.73
CA LEU A 11 -0.17 52.76 10.78
C LEU A 11 0.33 52.15 12.11
N ASP A 12 1.66 52.11 12.27
CA ASP A 12 2.46 52.83 13.28
C ASP A 12 1.73 53.83 14.23
N VAL A 13 2.16 54.18 15.45
CA VAL A 13 3.41 53.99 16.24
C VAL A 13 3.05 53.82 17.74
N GLY A 14 3.94 53.28 18.60
CA GLY A 14 3.85 53.57 20.06
C GLY A 14 4.85 52.83 20.98
N SER A 15 5.91 53.52 21.43
CA SER A 15 6.65 53.21 22.67
C SER A 15 5.90 53.78 23.89
N SER A 16 6.11 53.38 25.15
CA SER A 16 7.25 52.72 25.82
C SER A 16 6.71 51.65 26.84
N ASP A 17 7.25 51.26 28.00
CA ASP A 17 8.37 51.75 28.84
C ASP A 17 8.92 50.66 29.83
N GLU A 18 9.85 51.05 30.72
CA GLU A 18 10.59 50.23 31.69
C GLU A 18 9.76 49.52 32.79
N HIS A 19 10.25 48.34 33.23
CA HIS A 19 10.72 48.17 34.61
C HIS A 19 11.65 46.94 34.74
N ALA A 20 12.67 47.03 35.60
CA ALA A 20 13.73 46.03 35.71
C ALA A 20 13.79 45.32 37.07
N SER A 21 14.21 44.05 37.05
CA SER A 21 14.97 43.41 38.11
C SER A 21 15.84 42.30 37.52
N GLY A 22 17.13 42.28 37.85
CA GLY A 22 18.03 41.16 37.53
C GLY A 22 18.29 40.30 38.77
N TYR A 23 19.13 39.27 38.66
CA TYR A 23 20.18 38.92 39.63
C TYR A 23 21.15 37.88 39.01
N GLU A 24 22.40 37.94 39.45
CA GLU A 24 23.64 37.51 38.79
C GLU A 24 23.88 36.00 38.66
N GLU A 25 24.71 35.59 37.69
CA GLU A 25 25.52 34.37 37.77
C GLU A 25 26.77 34.59 38.65
N PRO A 26 27.27 33.55 39.34
CA PRO A 26 28.71 33.49 39.63
C PRO A 26 29.37 32.13 39.38
N SER A 27 30.24 32.10 38.36
CA SER A 27 31.63 31.56 38.35
C SER A 27 31.98 30.13 38.80
N LEU A 28 32.94 29.54 38.07
CA LEU A 28 33.72 28.34 38.43
C LEU A 28 34.83 28.64 39.45
N SER A 29 35.11 27.72 40.37
CA SER A 29 36.47 27.51 40.93
C SER A 29 36.65 26.11 41.56
N SER A 30 37.89 25.77 41.90
CA SER A 30 38.35 24.48 42.47
C SER A 30 38.23 24.47 44.02
N SER A 31 38.33 23.37 44.76
CA SER A 31 39.44 22.39 44.74
C SER A 31 39.20 21.15 45.64
N ALA A 32 40.20 20.25 45.67
CA ALA A 32 40.32 19.08 46.57
C ALA A 32 40.31 19.48 48.06
N GLN A 33 40.21 18.62 49.08
CA GLN A 33 40.76 17.27 49.32
C GLN A 33 39.79 16.46 50.25
N ALA A 34 40.05 15.29 50.85
CA ALA A 34 41.22 14.42 50.99
C ALA A 34 40.82 12.96 51.30
N ALA A 35 41.65 11.97 50.96
CA ALA A 35 41.98 10.80 51.80
C ALA A 35 43.02 9.90 51.09
N GLN A 36 44.14 9.61 51.76
CA GLN A 36 45.10 8.54 51.41
C GLN A 36 44.88 7.40 52.43
N ALA A 37 45.49 6.20 52.39
CA ALA A 37 46.51 5.62 51.53
C ALA A 37 46.36 4.08 51.54
N PHE A 38 46.86 3.38 50.53
CA PHE A 38 48.11 2.59 50.63
C PHE A 38 48.45 1.90 49.30
N VAL A 39 49.74 1.71 49.05
CA VAL A 39 50.26 1.00 47.86
C VAL A 39 51.14 -0.16 48.31
N THR A 40 50.91 -1.33 47.75
CA THR A 40 51.92 -2.37 47.57
C THR A 40 51.76 -2.96 46.17
N SER A 41 52.88 -3.25 45.51
CA SER A 41 52.94 -3.50 44.07
C SER A 41 52.90 -4.97 43.70
N SER A 42 52.28 -5.27 42.56
CA SER A 42 52.64 -6.39 41.68
C SER A 42 52.17 -6.06 40.27
N GLN A 43 53.10 -6.02 39.32
CA GLN A 43 52.78 -5.74 37.91
C GLN A 43 52.44 -7.03 37.17
N SER A 44 51.31 -7.04 36.45
CA SER A 44 51.08 -7.92 35.32
C SER A 44 50.37 -7.14 34.21
N THR A 45 50.98 -7.08 33.03
CA THR A 45 50.53 -6.21 31.93
C THR A 45 49.72 -6.98 30.90
N GLU A 46 48.45 -7.25 31.19
CA GLU A 46 47.48 -7.61 30.16
C GLU A 46 46.50 -6.46 29.90
N ARG A 47 46.35 -6.08 28.62
CA ARG A 47 45.28 -5.17 28.21
C ARG A 47 43.95 -5.92 28.28
N PRO A 48 42.89 -5.37 28.90
CA PRO A 48 41.58 -5.99 28.86
C PRO A 48 41.09 -6.05 27.40
N LYS A 49 41.07 -7.26 26.82
CA LYS A 49 40.43 -7.50 25.51
C LYS A 49 38.93 -7.29 25.68
N PHE A 50 38.45 -6.13 25.24
CA PHE A 50 37.03 -5.79 25.27
C PHE A 50 36.30 -6.60 24.19
N VAL A 51 35.96 -7.85 24.50
CA VAL A 51 35.22 -8.76 23.62
C VAL A 51 33.78 -8.25 23.49
N VAL A 52 33.55 -7.40 22.49
CA VAL A 52 32.21 -6.95 22.12
C VAL A 52 31.39 -8.18 21.74
N ARG A 53 30.29 -8.43 22.47
CA ARG A 53 29.40 -9.59 22.30
C ARG A 53 28.66 -9.56 20.96
N THR A 54 29.31 -10.02 19.89
CA THR A 54 28.72 -10.10 18.54
C THR A 54 27.49 -11.02 18.48
N GLU A 55 27.43 -12.02 19.35
CA GLU A 55 26.36 -13.02 19.40
C GLU A 55 25.03 -12.42 19.89
N ASN A 56 25.05 -11.68 21.01
CA ASN A 56 23.85 -10.99 21.54
C ASN A 56 23.27 -9.97 20.55
N VAL A 57 24.07 -9.41 19.65
CA VAL A 57 23.62 -8.47 18.61
C VAL A 57 22.99 -9.22 17.42
N LYS A 58 23.39 -10.47 17.16
CA LYS A 58 22.74 -11.32 16.14
C LYS A 58 21.39 -11.84 16.63
N SER A 59 21.29 -12.38 17.84
CA SER A 59 20.02 -12.88 18.39
C SER A 59 18.95 -11.78 18.45
N THR A 60 19.26 -10.65 19.08
CA THR A 60 18.30 -9.54 19.23
C THR A 60 17.83 -8.92 17.90
N VAL A 61 18.61 -9.01 16.82
CA VAL A 61 18.17 -8.61 15.48
C VAL A 61 17.26 -9.66 14.83
N THR A 62 17.55 -10.95 14.99
CA THR A 62 16.68 -12.05 14.55
C THR A 62 15.32 -12.02 15.26
N ASP A 63 15.32 -11.79 16.59
CA ASP A 63 14.09 -11.63 17.38
C ASP A 63 13.25 -10.46 16.86
N LYS A 64 13.89 -9.31 16.59
CA LYS A 64 13.19 -8.13 16.04
C LYS A 64 12.73 -8.32 14.59
N LYS A 65 13.44 -9.08 13.74
CA LYS A 65 12.96 -9.45 12.40
C LYS A 65 11.67 -10.28 12.51
N SER A 66 11.64 -11.26 13.41
CA SER A 66 10.45 -12.07 13.68
C SER A 66 9.27 -11.24 14.20
N LEU A 67 9.50 -10.29 15.12
CA LEU A 67 8.47 -9.36 15.59
C LEU A 67 7.95 -8.45 14.46
N LEU A 68 8.83 -7.92 13.61
CA LEU A 68 8.47 -7.11 12.46
C LEU A 68 7.58 -7.90 11.48
N ILE A 69 8.03 -9.09 11.05
CA ILE A 69 7.26 -9.95 10.13
C ILE A 69 5.89 -10.30 10.72
N ASN A 70 5.82 -10.66 12.00
CA ASN A 70 4.55 -10.98 12.67
C ASN A 70 3.62 -9.76 12.79
N ALA A 71 4.14 -8.54 12.98
CA ALA A 71 3.33 -7.33 12.94
C ALA A 71 2.80 -7.06 11.52
N LEU A 72 3.65 -7.15 10.50
CA LEU A 72 3.25 -6.99 9.09
C LEU A 72 2.18 -8.02 8.68
N LYS A 73 2.35 -9.31 9.01
CA LYS A 73 1.36 -10.35 8.70
C LYS A 73 0.01 -10.11 9.41
N ARG A 74 0.00 -9.75 10.70
CA ARG A 74 -1.23 -9.36 11.42
C ARG A 74 -1.89 -8.13 10.79
N ARG A 75 -1.08 -7.13 10.38
CA ARG A 75 -1.57 -5.92 9.72
C ARG A 75 -2.24 -6.22 8.38
N TYR A 76 -1.56 -6.94 7.48
CA TYR A 76 -2.11 -7.25 6.17
C TYR A 76 -3.37 -8.11 6.26
N ARG A 77 -3.44 -9.02 7.24
CA ARG A 77 -4.66 -9.79 7.53
C ARG A 77 -5.88 -8.91 7.78
N THR A 78 -5.76 -7.84 8.58
CA THR A 78 -6.86 -6.87 8.76
C THR A 78 -7.25 -6.08 7.51
N GLN A 79 -6.50 -6.19 6.42
CA GLN A 79 -6.82 -5.56 5.13
C GLN A 79 -7.37 -6.58 4.12
N TYR A 80 -6.76 -7.77 4.04
CA TYR A 80 -7.20 -8.79 3.09
C TYR A 80 -8.40 -9.61 3.57
N ASP A 81 -8.67 -9.73 4.88
CA ASP A 81 -9.90 -10.36 5.42
C ASP A 81 -11.10 -9.38 5.41
N ALA A 82 -10.94 -8.17 4.86
CA ALA A 82 -11.90 -7.07 4.95
C ALA A 82 -12.34 -6.50 3.57
N ILE A 83 -12.31 -7.32 2.51
CA ILE A 83 -12.75 -6.89 1.18
C ILE A 83 -14.28 -6.77 1.14
N GLN A 84 -14.78 -5.67 0.55
CA GLN A 84 -16.19 -5.44 0.25
C GLN A 84 -16.37 -5.36 -1.27
N PRO A 85 -16.73 -6.46 -1.96
CA PRO A 85 -17.00 -6.46 -3.40
C PRO A 85 -18.16 -5.51 -3.77
N ILE A 86 -19.09 -5.34 -2.82
CA ILE A 86 -20.27 -4.49 -2.91
C ILE A 86 -20.10 -3.35 -1.87
N PRO A 87 -19.73 -2.12 -2.25
CA PRO A 87 -19.36 -1.10 -1.27
C PRO A 87 -20.52 -0.55 -0.41
N TYR A 88 -21.75 -0.97 -0.70
CA TYR A 88 -22.96 -0.70 0.10
C TYR A 88 -23.44 -1.92 0.92
N ILE A 89 -22.65 -3.00 1.03
CA ILE A 89 -22.94 -4.10 1.96
C ILE A 89 -21.69 -4.34 2.80
N LYS A 90 -21.76 -3.91 4.05
CA LYS A 90 -20.60 -3.78 4.95
C LYS A 90 -20.58 -4.87 6.02
N GLU A 91 -21.68 -5.62 6.09
CA GLU A 91 -21.94 -6.77 6.91
C GLU A 91 -21.27 -8.04 6.34
N ARG A 92 -21.03 -8.06 5.01
CA ARG A 92 -20.34 -9.14 4.29
C ARG A 92 -18.90 -8.73 3.97
N LEU A 93 -17.98 -9.03 4.88
CA LEU A 93 -16.54 -8.96 4.62
C LEU A 93 -16.05 -10.27 4.01
N TYR A 94 -15.22 -10.17 2.97
CA TYR A 94 -14.62 -11.31 2.28
C TYR A 94 -13.11 -11.29 2.45
N CYS A 95 -12.52 -12.48 2.60
CA CYS A 95 -11.10 -12.67 2.38
C CYS A 95 -10.77 -12.49 0.88
N VAL A 96 -9.68 -11.77 0.56
CA VAL A 96 -9.29 -11.43 -0.81
C VAL A 96 -9.21 -12.67 -1.71
N ASP A 97 -8.68 -13.79 -1.21
CA ASP A 97 -8.67 -15.06 -1.94
C ASP A 97 -10.07 -15.44 -2.44
N LYS A 98 -11.13 -15.31 -1.63
CA LYS A 98 -12.48 -15.76 -2.03
C LYS A 98 -13.11 -14.96 -3.16
N VAL A 99 -12.57 -13.77 -3.47
CA VAL A 99 -13.09 -12.86 -4.50
C VAL A 99 -12.05 -12.49 -5.56
N PHE A 100 -10.78 -12.80 -5.35
CA PHE A 100 -9.73 -12.58 -6.34
C PHE A 100 -9.82 -13.61 -7.47
N VAL A 101 -9.82 -13.08 -8.70
CA VAL A 101 -9.68 -13.82 -9.95
C VAL A 101 -8.69 -13.07 -10.82
N GLU A 102 -7.84 -13.82 -11.53
CA GLU A 102 -6.82 -13.27 -12.40
C GLU A 102 -7.45 -12.54 -13.59
N GLY A 103 -7.26 -11.23 -13.64
CA GLY A 103 -7.62 -10.39 -14.78
C GLY A 103 -6.55 -10.38 -15.86
N GLY A 104 -6.90 -9.79 -16.99
CA GLY A 104 -5.97 -9.54 -18.07
C GLY A 104 -4.79 -8.70 -17.62
N THR A 105 -3.59 -9.16 -17.98
CA THR A 105 -2.31 -8.54 -17.63
C THR A 105 -1.43 -8.51 -18.87
N GLU A 106 -0.77 -7.38 -19.13
CA GLU A 106 0.11 -7.16 -20.28
C GLU A 106 1.33 -6.34 -19.86
N PHE A 107 2.47 -6.50 -20.53
CA PHE A 107 3.67 -5.68 -20.29
C PHE A 107 4.09 -4.89 -21.53
N TYR A 108 4.73 -3.74 -21.31
CA TYR A 108 5.25 -2.91 -22.39
C TYR A 108 6.63 -3.43 -22.82
N SER A 109 6.66 -4.09 -23.97
CA SER A 109 7.86 -4.63 -24.60
C SER A 109 8.49 -3.57 -25.49
N VAL A 110 9.73 -3.18 -25.21
CA VAL A 110 10.53 -2.28 -26.05
C VAL A 110 11.57 -3.11 -26.82
N ARG A 111 11.53 -3.06 -28.15
CA ARG A 111 12.46 -3.80 -29.01
C ARG A 111 13.65 -2.91 -29.39
N GLY A 112 14.83 -3.19 -28.83
CA GLY A 112 16.06 -2.46 -29.14
C GLY A 112 15.97 -0.97 -28.79
N THR A 113 16.44 -0.12 -29.70
CA THR A 113 16.47 1.36 -29.55
C THR A 113 15.21 2.06 -30.05
N ALA A 114 14.09 1.36 -30.25
CA ALA A 114 12.87 1.96 -30.78
C ALA A 114 12.10 2.75 -29.71
N ASP A 115 11.77 4.02 -30.00
CA ASP A 115 10.94 4.89 -29.14
C ASP A 115 9.51 4.39 -28.92
N LYS A 116 9.08 3.36 -29.67
CA LYS A 116 7.75 2.75 -29.60
C LYS A 116 7.87 1.27 -29.27
N GLY A 117 7.28 0.90 -28.14
CA GLY A 117 7.07 -0.48 -27.72
C GLY A 117 5.64 -0.96 -28.00
N GLU A 118 5.42 -2.24 -27.77
CA GLU A 118 4.14 -2.93 -27.94
C GLU A 118 3.65 -3.46 -26.58
N TRP A 119 2.33 -3.61 -26.39
CA TRP A 119 1.78 -4.29 -25.20
C TRP A 119 1.67 -5.78 -25.49
N VAL A 120 2.43 -6.59 -24.74
CA VAL A 120 2.51 -8.05 -24.90
C VAL A 120 1.75 -8.74 -23.77
N ARG A 121 0.90 -9.70 -24.14
CA ARG A 121 0.09 -10.47 -23.18
C ARG A 121 0.93 -11.45 -22.36
N VAL A 122 0.57 -11.58 -21.08
CA VAL A 122 1.03 -12.67 -20.19
C VAL A 122 -0.13 -13.58 -19.78
N ASN A 123 0.20 -14.75 -19.23
CA ASN A 123 -0.76 -15.81 -18.91
C ASN A 123 -1.38 -15.60 -17.52
N SER A 124 -0.59 -15.12 -16.57
CA SER A 124 -0.97 -14.85 -15.18
C SER A 124 -0.51 -13.46 -14.74
N TYR A 125 -1.14 -12.92 -13.68
CA TYR A 125 -0.58 -11.75 -12.97
C TYR A 125 0.74 -12.09 -12.24
N ARG A 126 1.03 -13.37 -12.01
CA ARG A 126 2.29 -13.84 -11.38
C ARG A 126 3.50 -13.60 -12.29
N ASP A 127 3.28 -13.65 -13.60
CA ASP A 127 4.27 -13.38 -14.65
C ASP A 127 4.89 -11.96 -14.53
N ILE A 128 4.19 -11.02 -13.88
CA ILE A 128 4.71 -9.67 -13.54
C ILE A 128 6.05 -9.73 -12.79
N PHE A 129 6.26 -10.77 -12.00
CA PHE A 129 7.42 -10.96 -11.12
C PHE A 129 8.35 -12.07 -11.65
N THR A 130 7.80 -13.10 -12.29
CA THR A 130 8.53 -14.31 -12.69
C THR A 130 8.97 -14.34 -14.16
N ASP A 131 8.36 -13.56 -15.06
CA ASP A 131 8.73 -13.55 -16.48
C ASP A 131 10.08 -12.83 -16.69
N SER A 132 11.04 -13.53 -17.31
CA SER A 132 12.38 -13.00 -17.57
C SER A 132 12.39 -11.73 -18.44
N ARG A 133 11.34 -11.49 -19.22
CA ARG A 133 11.13 -10.29 -20.03
C ARG A 133 10.71 -9.08 -19.19
N ILE A 134 10.07 -9.33 -18.04
CA ILE A 134 9.52 -8.33 -17.10
C ILE A 134 10.45 -8.13 -15.89
N LYS A 135 11.36 -9.08 -15.61
CA LYS A 135 12.34 -9.00 -14.52
C LYS A 135 13.09 -7.66 -14.46
N SER A 136 12.92 -6.95 -13.35
CA SER A 136 13.66 -5.75 -12.94
C SER A 136 13.29 -5.40 -11.49
N THR A 137 14.21 -4.80 -10.72
CA THR A 137 13.93 -4.29 -9.37
C THR A 137 12.95 -3.10 -9.35
N ARG A 138 12.52 -2.58 -10.51
CA ARG A 138 11.48 -1.54 -10.61
C ARG A 138 10.37 -1.94 -11.57
N ARG A 139 9.14 -1.92 -11.07
CA ARG A 139 7.89 -2.19 -11.82
C ARG A 139 6.86 -1.07 -11.59
N ILE A 140 6.11 -0.69 -12.62
CA ILE A 140 4.86 0.06 -12.48
C ILE A 140 3.71 -0.79 -13.03
N ILE A 141 2.64 -0.91 -12.25
CA ILE A 141 1.39 -1.58 -12.59
C ILE A 141 0.32 -0.51 -12.83
N GLU A 142 0.11 -0.20 -14.11
CA GLU A 142 -0.82 0.80 -14.61
C GLU A 142 -2.21 0.19 -14.82
N ALA A 143 -3.26 0.86 -14.37
CA ALA A 143 -4.63 0.49 -14.75
C ALA A 143 -5.60 1.61 -14.42
N GLU A 144 -6.77 1.63 -15.04
CA GLU A 144 -7.79 2.61 -14.70
C GLU A 144 -8.45 2.40 -13.32
N ALA A 145 -9.39 3.27 -12.97
CA ALA A 145 -10.27 3.06 -11.82
C ALA A 145 -11.06 1.74 -11.96
N GLY A 146 -11.17 0.96 -10.88
CA GLY A 146 -11.94 -0.29 -10.89
C GLY A 146 -11.23 -1.52 -11.49
N TYR A 147 -10.02 -1.39 -12.04
CA TYR A 147 -9.24 -2.48 -12.63
C TYR A 147 -8.44 -3.34 -11.61
N GLY A 148 -8.77 -3.28 -10.33
CA GLY A 148 -8.26 -4.23 -9.32
C GLY A 148 -6.81 -4.03 -8.84
N LYS A 149 -6.16 -2.88 -9.09
CA LYS A 149 -4.77 -2.59 -8.66
C LYS A 149 -4.50 -2.93 -7.18
N SER A 150 -5.29 -2.35 -6.27
CA SER A 150 -5.20 -2.61 -4.83
C SER A 150 -5.63 -4.03 -4.45
N THR A 151 -6.40 -4.72 -5.30
CA THR A 151 -6.81 -6.11 -5.09
C THR A 151 -5.64 -7.06 -5.40
N VAL A 152 -4.87 -6.80 -6.45
CA VAL A 152 -3.63 -7.55 -6.77
C VAL A 152 -2.60 -7.38 -5.65
N THR A 153 -2.37 -6.17 -5.15
CA THR A 153 -1.42 -5.95 -4.04
C THR A 153 -1.87 -6.58 -2.72
N LEU A 154 -3.19 -6.66 -2.46
CA LEU A 154 -3.73 -7.39 -1.31
C LEU A 154 -3.71 -8.92 -1.50
N GLN A 155 -3.85 -9.44 -2.72
CA GLN A 155 -3.66 -10.87 -3.01
C GLN A 155 -2.20 -11.28 -2.77
N LEU A 156 -1.24 -10.52 -3.32
CA LEU A 156 0.19 -10.74 -3.06
C LEU A 156 0.53 -10.72 -1.56
N ALA A 157 -0.13 -9.83 -0.79
CA ALA A 157 0.01 -9.79 0.66
C ALA A 157 -0.65 -10.99 1.37
N TYR A 158 -1.81 -11.47 0.91
CA TYR A 158 -2.42 -12.72 1.39
C TYR A 158 -1.49 -13.91 1.12
N ASP A 159 -0.96 -14.03 -0.09
CA ASP A 159 -0.12 -15.15 -0.50
C ASP A 159 1.15 -15.25 0.34
N TRP A 160 1.87 -14.13 0.50
CA TRP A 160 3.06 -14.03 1.35
C TRP A 160 2.74 -14.25 2.84
N CYS A 161 1.57 -13.83 3.31
CA CYS A 161 1.15 -14.07 4.69
C CYS A 161 0.95 -15.57 4.95
N ASN A 162 0.29 -16.29 4.05
CA ASN A 162 -0.10 -17.68 4.22
C ASN A 162 0.91 -18.71 3.68
N GLY A 163 1.96 -18.27 2.96
CA GLY A 163 2.97 -19.16 2.39
C GLY A 163 2.45 -19.99 1.22
N VAL A 164 1.67 -19.36 0.33
CA VAL A 164 1.15 -20.02 -0.88
C VAL A 164 2.32 -20.47 -1.75
N GLU A 165 2.47 -21.78 -1.97
CA GLU A 165 3.59 -22.38 -2.73
C GLU A 165 3.75 -21.79 -4.14
N ASP A 166 2.64 -21.42 -4.76
CA ASP A 166 2.56 -20.78 -6.07
C ASP A 166 2.99 -19.29 -6.06
N SER A 167 3.36 -18.77 -4.89
CA SER A 167 3.78 -17.41 -4.58
C SER A 167 4.86 -16.82 -5.51
N PRO A 168 4.63 -15.83 -6.42
CA PRO A 168 5.76 -15.03 -6.93
C PRO A 168 6.56 -14.35 -5.81
N LEU A 169 5.99 -14.22 -4.60
CA LEU A 169 6.66 -13.66 -3.42
C LEU A 169 6.95 -14.72 -2.32
N LYS A 170 6.89 -16.02 -2.65
CA LYS A 170 7.08 -17.14 -1.70
C LYS A 170 8.36 -16.99 -0.87
N ASP A 171 9.48 -16.78 -1.54
CA ASP A 171 10.83 -16.80 -0.94
C ASP A 171 11.31 -15.39 -0.50
N VAL A 172 10.40 -14.42 -0.40
CA VAL A 172 10.71 -13.03 -0.01
C VAL A 172 10.74 -12.89 1.51
N ASP A 173 11.89 -12.47 2.06
CA ASP A 173 12.11 -12.27 3.51
C ASP A 173 11.05 -11.33 4.14
N ILE A 174 10.79 -10.19 3.49
CA ILE A 174 9.88 -9.14 3.98
C ILE A 174 9.10 -8.51 2.81
N LEU A 175 7.77 -8.51 2.93
CA LEU A 175 6.87 -7.73 2.09
C LEU A 175 6.47 -6.42 2.78
N ILE A 176 6.65 -5.28 2.12
CA ILE A 176 6.22 -3.95 2.58
C ILE A 176 5.14 -3.40 1.65
N LEU A 177 3.86 -3.50 2.05
CA LEU A 177 2.73 -2.91 1.33
C LEU A 177 2.30 -1.58 1.96
N LEU A 178 2.59 -0.46 1.28
CA LEU A 178 2.23 0.89 1.71
C LEU A 178 1.20 1.50 0.75
N ARG A 179 0.07 1.97 1.29
CA ARG A 179 -0.93 2.75 0.52
C ARG A 179 -0.51 4.22 0.49
N LEU A 180 -0.11 4.72 -0.67
CA LEU A 180 0.49 6.04 -0.82
C LEU A 180 -0.43 7.18 -0.40
N ARG A 181 -1.76 7.02 -0.51
CA ARG A 181 -2.75 7.98 0.04
C ARG A 181 -2.60 8.31 1.52
N GLN A 182 -1.86 7.51 2.29
CA GLN A 182 -1.59 7.74 3.71
C GLN A 182 -0.29 8.51 3.99
N LEU A 183 0.57 8.72 2.99
CA LEU A 183 1.97 9.13 3.20
C LEU A 183 2.25 10.64 3.07
N GLY A 184 1.21 11.47 2.98
CA GLY A 184 1.38 12.93 2.84
C GLY A 184 2.22 13.54 3.97
N ASN A 185 3.19 14.39 3.62
CA ASN A 185 4.18 14.99 4.53
C ASN A 185 5.12 14.01 5.26
N ILE A 186 5.07 12.70 5.00
CA ILE A 186 5.92 11.70 5.69
C ILE A 186 7.17 11.42 4.86
N LYS A 187 8.23 12.20 5.13
CA LYS A 187 9.48 12.13 4.36
C LYS A 187 10.23 10.80 4.42
N SER A 188 10.03 9.94 5.43
CA SER A 188 10.78 8.68 5.54
C SER A 188 9.92 7.42 5.52
N ILE A 189 10.33 6.46 4.70
CA ILE A 189 9.63 5.20 4.49
C ILE A 189 9.67 4.31 5.74
N TYR A 190 10.78 4.31 6.48
CA TYR A 190 10.89 3.60 7.76
C TYR A 190 9.93 4.17 8.82
N LYS A 191 9.68 5.49 8.80
CA LYS A 191 8.67 6.14 9.64
C LYS A 191 7.25 5.78 9.17
N ALA A 192 7.00 5.71 7.86
CA ALA A 192 5.72 5.26 7.31
C ALA A 192 5.37 3.81 7.70
N ILE A 193 6.32 2.87 7.57
CA ILE A 193 6.15 1.47 7.99
C ILE A 193 5.81 1.42 9.50
N LYS A 194 6.54 2.15 10.35
CA LYS A 194 6.23 2.21 11.78
C LYS A 194 4.84 2.78 12.08
N LEU A 195 4.43 3.85 11.40
CA LEU A 195 3.15 4.53 11.68
C LEU A 195 1.92 3.82 11.12
N PHE A 196 2.02 3.13 9.98
CA PHE A 196 0.86 2.57 9.29
C PHE A 196 0.80 1.05 9.27
N LEU A 197 1.93 0.36 9.49
CA LEU A 197 2.01 -1.10 9.39
C LEU A 197 2.41 -1.79 10.71
N VAL A 198 3.18 -1.11 11.56
CA VAL A 198 3.82 -1.69 12.77
C VAL A 198 3.53 -0.82 14.01
N ALA A 199 2.40 -0.10 14.01
CA ALA A 199 2.09 0.90 15.03
C ALA A 199 1.87 0.28 16.42
N ASP A 200 1.21 -0.87 16.45
CA ASP A 200 0.79 -1.65 17.62
C ASP A 200 1.89 -2.51 18.25
N GLU A 201 3.08 -2.57 17.63
CA GLU A 201 4.24 -3.32 18.14
C GLU A 201 5.28 -2.35 18.77
N PRO A 202 5.18 -2.03 20.08
CA PRO A 202 6.01 -1.01 20.72
C PRO A 202 7.50 -1.39 20.81
N ARG A 203 7.86 -2.67 20.67
CA ARG A 203 9.27 -3.13 20.76
C ARG A 203 10.09 -2.81 19.51
N ILE A 204 9.43 -2.46 18.40
CA ILE A 204 10.04 -2.12 17.11
C ILE A 204 9.99 -0.60 16.90
N LYS A 205 11.17 0.03 16.78
CA LYS A 205 11.37 1.44 16.40
C LYS A 205 11.68 1.57 14.91
N SER A 206 11.48 2.74 14.32
CA SER A 206 11.81 2.98 12.90
C SER A 206 13.28 2.70 12.55
N SER A 207 14.21 2.88 13.51
CA SER A 207 15.61 2.50 13.38
C SER A 207 15.84 0.99 13.34
N ASP A 208 15.02 0.21 14.07
CA ASP A 208 15.06 -1.25 13.99
C ASP A 208 14.56 -1.73 12.63
N ILE A 209 13.47 -1.14 12.13
CA ILE A 209 12.91 -1.44 10.79
C ILE A 209 13.98 -1.20 9.71
N LYS A 210 14.69 -0.06 9.75
CA LYS A 210 15.84 0.22 8.88
C LYS A 210 16.89 -0.89 8.97
N ASN A 211 17.39 -1.17 10.18
CA ASN A 211 18.46 -2.14 10.41
C ASN A 211 18.09 -3.59 10.05
N ILE A 212 16.81 -3.95 10.04
CA ILE A 212 16.32 -5.27 9.62
C ILE A 212 16.22 -5.32 8.09
N ILE A 213 15.57 -4.33 7.47
CA ILE A 213 15.33 -4.28 6.03
C ILE A 213 16.67 -4.23 5.27
N GLU A 214 17.62 -3.40 5.69
CA GLU A 214 18.97 -3.29 5.11
C GLU A 214 19.88 -4.52 5.37
N ARG A 215 19.32 -5.60 5.93
CA ARG A 215 19.99 -6.89 6.17
C ARG A 215 19.23 -8.11 5.64
N CYS A 216 18.07 -7.92 5.01
CA CYS A 216 17.32 -9.01 4.38
C CYS A 216 17.86 -9.28 2.96
N SER A 217 17.77 -10.53 2.50
CA SER A 217 18.28 -10.92 1.18
C SER A 217 17.29 -10.65 0.04
N SER A 218 16.00 -10.54 0.36
CA SER A 218 14.93 -10.23 -0.60
C SER A 218 13.84 -9.38 0.06
N VAL A 219 13.54 -8.22 -0.49
CA VAL A 219 12.48 -7.33 -0.01
C VAL A 219 11.66 -6.86 -1.19
N GLU A 220 10.34 -7.08 -1.15
CA GLU A 220 9.39 -6.49 -2.09
C GLU A 220 8.70 -5.29 -1.40
N VAL A 221 8.69 -4.14 -2.08
CA VAL A 221 7.97 -2.93 -1.65
C VAL A 221 6.84 -2.63 -2.61
N LEU A 222 5.61 -2.94 -2.21
CA LEU A 222 4.39 -2.61 -2.94
C LEU A 222 3.93 -1.20 -2.54
N LEU A 223 3.99 -0.26 -3.47
CA LEU A 223 3.55 1.12 -3.30
C LEU A 223 2.20 1.32 -4.00
N ASP A 224 1.10 1.25 -3.25
CA ASP A 224 -0.25 1.22 -3.81
C ASP A 224 -0.88 2.63 -3.94
N GLY A 225 -1.28 2.99 -5.16
CA GLY A 225 -2.06 4.20 -5.47
C GLY A 225 -1.26 5.50 -5.60
N TYR A 226 -0.30 5.58 -6.53
CA TYR A 226 0.44 6.82 -6.80
C TYR A 226 -0.46 7.98 -7.23
N ASP A 227 -1.52 7.70 -7.99
CA ASP A 227 -2.54 8.67 -8.36
C ASP A 227 -3.29 9.26 -7.14
N GLU A 228 -3.17 8.65 -5.97
CA GLU A 228 -3.72 9.13 -4.69
C GLU A 228 -2.66 9.68 -3.71
N TYR A 229 -1.36 9.62 -4.04
CA TYR A 229 -0.29 10.10 -3.16
C TYR A 229 -0.40 11.64 -2.98
N PRO A 230 -0.51 12.19 -1.75
CA PRO A 230 -0.71 13.63 -1.56
C PRO A 230 0.44 14.50 -2.08
N ASP A 231 1.63 13.93 -2.23
CA ASP A 231 2.85 14.58 -2.69
C ASP A 231 3.32 14.10 -4.08
N LYS A 232 2.45 13.42 -4.85
CA LYS A 232 2.71 13.04 -6.25
C LYS A 232 3.16 14.23 -7.11
N ASP A 233 4.07 13.96 -8.03
CA ASP A 233 4.69 14.94 -8.94
C ASP A 233 5.36 16.15 -8.26
N LYS A 234 5.60 16.12 -6.94
CA LYS A 234 6.39 17.12 -6.21
C LYS A 234 7.76 16.53 -5.88
N ARG A 235 8.84 17.28 -6.11
CA ARG A 235 10.18 16.91 -5.63
C ARG A 235 10.34 17.32 -4.17
N THR A 236 9.75 16.55 -3.25
CA THR A 236 9.76 16.86 -1.80
C THR A 236 11.04 16.40 -1.09
N GLY A 237 11.82 15.53 -1.75
CA GLY A 237 12.95 14.84 -1.17
C GLY A 237 12.51 13.75 -0.20
N SER A 238 11.33 13.14 -0.41
CA SER A 238 10.87 12.02 0.40
C SER A 238 11.58 10.72 -0.03
N ASP A 239 11.64 9.75 0.89
CA ASP A 239 12.06 8.39 0.58
C ASP A 239 11.13 7.74 -0.48
N VAL A 240 9.86 8.20 -0.64
CA VAL A 240 8.96 7.71 -1.70
C VAL A 240 9.41 8.22 -3.07
N ASP A 241 9.71 9.52 -3.17
CA ASP A 241 10.26 10.15 -4.39
C ASP A 241 11.52 9.38 -4.82
N ARG A 242 12.44 9.18 -3.87
CA ARG A 242 13.73 8.48 -4.05
C ARG A 242 13.59 7.00 -4.42
N VAL A 243 12.60 6.29 -3.88
CA VAL A 243 12.33 4.90 -4.27
C VAL A 243 11.86 4.82 -5.72
N ILE A 244 11.05 5.79 -6.17
CA ILE A 244 10.51 5.86 -7.55
C ILE A 244 11.58 6.28 -8.57
N THR A 245 12.52 7.16 -8.18
CA THR A 245 13.71 7.52 -8.98
C THR A 245 14.87 6.52 -8.85
N LYS A 246 14.76 5.51 -7.98
CA LYS A 246 15.79 4.48 -7.66
C LYS A 246 16.99 4.99 -6.82
N ASP A 247 16.97 6.26 -6.39
CA ASP A 247 17.92 6.86 -5.42
C ASP A 247 17.82 6.28 -3.99
N LEU A 248 16.89 5.35 -3.74
CA LEU A 248 16.75 4.55 -2.54
C LEU A 248 16.23 3.14 -2.93
N PHE A 249 16.63 2.12 -2.16
CA PHE A 249 16.25 0.72 -2.36
C PHE A 249 16.62 0.15 -3.75
N GLU A 250 17.78 0.53 -4.30
CA GLU A 250 18.23 0.18 -5.65
C GLU A 250 18.12 -1.33 -5.96
N ASP A 251 18.61 -2.16 -5.04
CA ASP A 251 18.65 -3.62 -5.15
C ASP A 251 17.36 -4.33 -4.71
N PHE A 252 16.42 -3.63 -4.06
CA PHE A 252 15.14 -4.23 -3.66
C PHE A 252 14.13 -4.17 -4.80
N ASP A 253 13.29 -5.19 -4.86
CA ASP A 253 12.14 -5.24 -5.72
C ASP A 253 11.07 -4.23 -5.26
N VAL A 254 10.62 -3.36 -6.18
CA VAL A 254 9.60 -2.34 -5.90
C VAL A 254 8.57 -2.29 -7.01
N SER A 255 7.30 -2.44 -6.65
CA SER A 255 6.16 -2.39 -7.56
C SER A 255 5.21 -1.26 -7.19
N LEU A 256 5.08 -0.26 -8.06
CA LEU A 256 4.22 0.93 -7.89
C LEU A 256 2.88 0.74 -8.63
N THR A 257 1.73 0.89 -7.98
CA THR A 257 0.42 0.87 -8.65
C THR A 257 -0.08 2.29 -8.94
N THR A 258 -0.65 2.53 -10.13
CA THR A 258 -1.11 3.87 -10.53
C THR A 258 -2.15 3.86 -11.65
N ARG A 259 -2.86 4.98 -11.86
CA ARG A 259 -3.58 5.27 -13.13
C ARG A 259 -2.68 5.84 -14.22
N TYR A 260 -1.69 6.64 -13.85
CA TYR A 260 -0.80 7.32 -14.79
C TYR A 260 0.65 7.32 -14.29
N LEU A 261 1.62 7.38 -15.21
CA LEU A 261 3.03 7.38 -14.87
C LEU A 261 3.41 8.63 -14.03
N PRO A 262 4.26 8.49 -13.00
CA PRO A 262 4.93 9.63 -12.37
C PRO A 262 5.66 10.50 -13.42
N LYS A 263 5.76 11.81 -13.21
CA LYS A 263 6.59 12.67 -14.07
C LYS A 263 8.07 12.29 -14.02
N ASP A 264 8.57 12.06 -12.81
CA ASP A 264 9.94 11.62 -12.53
C ASP A 264 9.93 10.16 -12.02
N TYR A 265 10.64 9.26 -12.71
CA TYR A 265 10.92 7.89 -12.27
C TYR A 265 12.11 7.30 -13.05
N ALA A 266 12.67 6.19 -12.57
CA ALA A 266 13.83 5.50 -13.16
C ALA A 266 13.53 4.80 -14.51
N ARG A 267 13.13 5.53 -15.55
CA ARG A 267 12.56 5.01 -16.80
C ARG A 267 13.30 3.83 -17.44
N TYR A 268 14.64 3.85 -17.46
CA TYR A 268 15.44 2.79 -18.08
C TYR A 268 15.50 1.49 -17.25
N ASN A 269 15.27 1.58 -15.93
CA ASN A 269 15.18 0.43 -15.04
C ASN A 269 13.73 -0.05 -14.89
N THR A 270 12.75 0.85 -14.98
CA THR A 270 11.35 0.56 -14.65
C THR A 270 10.61 -0.16 -15.78
N LYS A 271 10.23 -1.41 -15.51
CA LYS A 271 9.36 -2.21 -16.37
C LYS A 271 7.90 -1.80 -16.16
N ARG A 272 7.14 -1.70 -17.25
CA ARG A 272 5.73 -1.27 -17.23
C ARG A 272 4.82 -2.45 -17.53
N VAL A 273 3.81 -2.61 -16.69
CA VAL A 273 2.73 -3.60 -16.79
C VAL A 273 1.41 -2.86 -16.74
N ARG A 274 0.39 -3.35 -17.45
CA ARG A 274 -0.99 -2.88 -17.29
C ARG A 274 -1.97 -4.01 -16.99
N LEU A 275 -2.97 -3.71 -16.17
CA LEU A 275 -4.14 -4.58 -15.96
C LEU A 275 -5.24 -4.17 -16.94
N VAL A 276 -5.69 -5.09 -17.80
CA VAL A 276 -6.66 -4.85 -18.89
C VAL A 276 -8.07 -5.39 -18.61
N GLY A 277 -8.35 -5.78 -17.36
CA GLY A 277 -9.72 -6.06 -16.90
C GLY A 277 -10.11 -7.54 -16.94
N PHE A 278 -11.40 -7.84 -17.05
CA PHE A 278 -11.88 -9.22 -17.06
C PHE A 278 -12.35 -9.65 -18.46
N ASP A 279 -11.75 -10.72 -18.97
CA ASP A 279 -12.22 -11.44 -20.16
C ASP A 279 -13.35 -12.45 -19.81
N LYS A 280 -13.86 -13.15 -20.83
CA LYS A 280 -14.96 -14.12 -20.66
C LYS A 280 -14.61 -15.30 -19.73
N LYS A 281 -13.33 -15.68 -19.60
CA LYS A 281 -12.86 -16.72 -18.68
C LYS A 281 -12.79 -16.19 -17.25
N ALA A 282 -12.21 -15.01 -17.05
CA ALA A 282 -12.14 -14.37 -15.73
C ALA A 282 -13.54 -14.14 -15.13
N ARG A 283 -14.51 -13.71 -15.95
CA ARG A 283 -15.90 -13.51 -15.51
C ARG A 283 -16.61 -14.81 -15.11
N ASP A 284 -16.48 -15.86 -15.91
CA ASP A 284 -17.02 -17.20 -15.59
C ASP A 284 -16.40 -17.78 -14.30
N GLN A 285 -15.07 -17.64 -14.15
CA GLN A 285 -14.34 -18.04 -12.94
C GLN A 285 -14.79 -17.25 -11.70
N TYR A 286 -15.00 -15.94 -11.81
CA TYR A 286 -15.47 -15.11 -10.68
C TYR A 286 -16.88 -15.50 -10.23
N ILE A 287 -17.83 -15.73 -11.15
CA ILE A 287 -19.19 -16.17 -10.76
C ILE A 287 -19.10 -17.51 -10.02
N ARG A 288 -18.32 -18.48 -10.52
CA ARG A 288 -18.14 -19.77 -9.83
C ARG A 288 -17.50 -19.64 -8.45
N LYS A 289 -16.48 -18.77 -8.30
CA LYS A 289 -15.67 -18.62 -7.08
C LYS A 289 -16.36 -17.79 -5.99
N ALA A 290 -16.98 -16.67 -6.36
CA ALA A 290 -17.47 -15.66 -5.42
C ALA A 290 -19.00 -15.60 -5.26
N ILE A 291 -19.77 -16.15 -6.21
CA ILE A 291 -21.24 -16.07 -6.24
C ILE A 291 -21.88 -17.45 -6.06
N ALA A 292 -21.69 -18.34 -7.03
CA ALA A 292 -22.53 -19.52 -7.22
C ALA A 292 -22.08 -20.77 -6.45
N GLY A 293 -20.88 -20.76 -5.85
CA GLY A 293 -20.32 -21.91 -5.13
C GLY A 293 -20.16 -23.20 -5.95
N GLY A 294 -20.22 -23.10 -7.28
CA GLY A 294 -20.23 -24.23 -8.21
C GLY A 294 -21.60 -24.55 -8.85
N ASN A 295 -22.71 -23.94 -8.42
CA ASN A 295 -24.00 -24.10 -9.10
C ASN A 295 -23.89 -23.59 -10.55
N LYS A 296 -24.28 -24.44 -11.51
CA LYS A 296 -24.22 -24.13 -12.95
C LYS A 296 -25.37 -23.24 -13.42
N GLU A 297 -26.53 -23.32 -12.77
CA GLU A 297 -27.74 -22.57 -13.14
C GLU A 297 -27.49 -21.07 -12.95
N ILE A 298 -27.18 -20.66 -11.73
CA ILE A 298 -26.79 -19.28 -11.36
C ILE A 298 -25.67 -18.74 -12.28
N VAL A 299 -24.71 -19.58 -12.67
CA VAL A 299 -23.63 -19.18 -13.59
C VAL A 299 -24.17 -18.84 -14.98
N GLU A 300 -24.99 -19.72 -15.58
CA GLU A 300 -25.55 -19.43 -16.90
C GLU A 300 -26.63 -18.35 -16.88
N GLU A 301 -27.41 -18.21 -15.81
CA GLU A 301 -28.36 -17.11 -15.63
C GLU A 301 -27.64 -15.74 -15.68
N ILE A 302 -26.61 -15.54 -14.84
CA ILE A 302 -25.82 -14.29 -14.82
C ILE A 302 -25.16 -14.04 -16.19
N LYS A 303 -24.70 -15.09 -16.88
CA LYS A 303 -24.15 -15.01 -18.24
C LYS A 303 -25.21 -14.67 -19.31
N LEU A 304 -26.46 -15.09 -19.14
CA LEU A 304 -27.58 -14.73 -20.02
C LEU A 304 -28.02 -13.27 -19.79
N ALA A 305 -28.13 -12.83 -18.53
CA ALA A 305 -28.42 -11.43 -18.19
C ALA A 305 -27.39 -10.46 -18.76
N LEU A 306 -26.11 -10.84 -18.76
CA LEU A 306 -25.04 -10.02 -19.33
C LEU A 306 -25.11 -9.96 -20.87
N LYS A 307 -25.31 -11.12 -21.52
CA LYS A 307 -25.47 -11.22 -22.99
C LYS A 307 -26.69 -10.45 -23.52
N ALA A 308 -27.74 -10.27 -22.70
CA ALA A 308 -28.95 -9.55 -23.09
C ALA A 308 -28.71 -8.05 -23.34
N ASN A 309 -27.57 -7.50 -22.93
CA ASN A 309 -27.23 -6.09 -23.07
C ASN A 309 -25.74 -5.93 -23.44
N PRO A 310 -25.38 -5.88 -24.73
CA PRO A 310 -23.99 -5.83 -25.18
C PRO A 310 -23.18 -4.66 -24.61
N ILE A 311 -23.81 -3.50 -24.39
CA ILE A 311 -23.15 -2.32 -23.80
C ILE A 311 -22.79 -2.58 -22.32
N LEU A 312 -23.61 -3.36 -21.61
CA LEU A 312 -23.30 -3.83 -20.26
C LEU A 312 -22.26 -4.96 -20.27
N ASP A 313 -22.24 -5.83 -21.29
CA ASP A 313 -21.19 -6.84 -21.49
C ASP A 313 -19.81 -6.19 -21.66
N ASP A 314 -19.72 -5.13 -22.46
CA ASP A 314 -18.49 -4.35 -22.64
C ASP A 314 -18.11 -3.53 -21.39
N LEU A 315 -19.08 -2.89 -20.71
CA LEU A 315 -18.82 -2.21 -19.44
C LEU A 315 -18.26 -3.18 -18.39
N CYS A 316 -18.75 -4.43 -18.39
CA CYS A 316 -18.29 -5.50 -17.53
C CYS A 316 -16.93 -6.10 -17.94
N GLN A 317 -16.21 -5.51 -18.89
CA GLN A 317 -14.76 -5.72 -19.00
C GLN A 317 -14.02 -5.04 -17.83
N VAL A 318 -14.59 -3.99 -17.22
CA VAL A 318 -14.06 -3.39 -15.98
C VAL A 318 -14.43 -4.28 -14.78
N PRO A 319 -13.44 -4.79 -14.01
CA PRO A 319 -13.70 -5.71 -12.90
C PRO A 319 -14.72 -5.20 -11.88
N ILE A 320 -14.64 -3.93 -11.42
CA ILE A 320 -15.58 -3.41 -10.42
C ILE A 320 -17.03 -3.40 -10.90
N PHE A 321 -17.30 -3.06 -12.16
CA PHE A 321 -18.67 -3.05 -12.70
C PHE A 321 -19.21 -4.47 -12.83
N PHE A 322 -18.38 -5.42 -13.28
CA PHE A 322 -18.78 -6.83 -13.34
C PHE A 322 -19.01 -7.44 -11.95
N VAL A 323 -18.14 -7.14 -10.98
CA VAL A 323 -18.30 -7.57 -9.58
C VAL A 323 -19.64 -7.10 -9.02
N MET A 324 -19.95 -5.80 -9.17
CA MET A 324 -21.22 -5.25 -8.69
C MET A 324 -22.41 -5.84 -9.44
N PHE A 325 -22.35 -6.00 -10.77
CA PHE A 325 -23.38 -6.66 -11.58
C PHE A 325 -23.66 -8.10 -11.11
N ALA A 326 -22.62 -8.95 -11.03
CA ALA A 326 -22.75 -10.36 -10.70
C ALA A 326 -23.30 -10.59 -9.28
N HIS A 327 -22.98 -9.71 -8.33
CA HIS A 327 -23.62 -9.70 -7.02
C HIS A 327 -25.06 -9.17 -7.07
N MET A 328 -25.31 -7.98 -7.65
CA MET A 328 -26.63 -7.35 -7.70
C MET A 328 -27.70 -8.24 -8.35
N THR A 329 -27.32 -8.98 -9.38
CA THR A 329 -28.20 -9.93 -10.09
C THR A 329 -28.56 -11.16 -9.24
N HIS A 330 -27.74 -11.53 -8.25
CA HIS A 330 -27.91 -12.71 -7.38
C HIS A 330 -28.37 -12.38 -5.93
N GLU A 331 -28.33 -11.12 -5.50
CA GLU A 331 -28.52 -10.77 -4.08
C GLU A 331 -29.96 -10.71 -3.57
N LYS A 332 -30.96 -11.00 -4.41
CA LYS A 332 -32.38 -10.92 -4.07
C LYS A 332 -33.06 -12.28 -4.24
N GLU A 333 -34.22 -12.42 -3.60
CA GLU A 333 -35.17 -13.52 -3.82
C GLU A 333 -35.60 -13.67 -5.30
N TYR A 334 -35.38 -12.64 -6.12
CA TYR A 334 -35.69 -12.60 -7.54
C TYR A 334 -34.48 -12.12 -8.34
N PHE A 335 -34.10 -12.90 -9.34
CA PHE A 335 -33.00 -12.63 -10.27
C PHE A 335 -33.20 -11.30 -11.01
N GLN A 336 -32.18 -10.41 -11.01
CA GLN A 336 -32.31 -9.07 -11.60
C GLN A 336 -31.52 -8.89 -12.90
N THR A 337 -32.23 -8.51 -13.96
CA THR A 337 -31.68 -8.08 -15.26
C THR A 337 -31.69 -6.55 -15.40
N PHE A 338 -30.85 -6.01 -16.28
CA PHE A 338 -30.77 -4.57 -16.56
C PHE A 338 -30.83 -4.31 -18.08
N LYS A 339 -31.90 -3.68 -18.56
CA LYS A 339 -32.17 -3.40 -19.97
C LYS A 339 -31.30 -2.27 -20.53
N SER A 340 -30.69 -1.46 -19.65
CA SER A 340 -29.74 -0.42 -20.03
C SER A 340 -28.64 -0.24 -18.99
N VAL A 341 -27.51 0.34 -19.41
CA VAL A 341 -26.44 0.78 -18.49
C VAL A 341 -26.97 1.82 -17.50
N THR A 342 -27.84 2.73 -17.93
CA THR A 342 -28.49 3.73 -17.06
C THR A 342 -29.29 3.08 -15.94
N GLU A 343 -30.03 2.01 -16.22
CA GLU A 343 -30.80 1.25 -15.22
C GLU A 343 -29.89 0.56 -14.20
N PHE A 344 -28.77 -0.03 -14.65
CA PHE A 344 -27.76 -0.61 -13.77
C PHE A 344 -27.13 0.44 -12.84
N PHE A 345 -26.67 1.58 -13.37
CA PHE A 345 -26.11 2.66 -12.55
C PHE A 345 -27.16 3.27 -11.61
N HIS A 346 -28.39 3.49 -12.08
CA HIS A 346 -29.47 4.01 -11.24
C HIS A 346 -29.79 3.05 -10.09
N HIS A 347 -29.85 1.74 -10.35
CA HIS A 347 -30.12 0.77 -9.30
C HIS A 347 -28.96 0.64 -8.29
N MET A 348 -27.71 0.67 -8.77
CA MET A 348 -26.53 0.75 -7.90
C MET A 348 -26.61 1.97 -6.96
N ILE A 349 -26.96 3.15 -7.48
CA ILE A 349 -27.11 4.38 -6.70
C ILE A 349 -28.25 4.26 -5.68
N GLN A 350 -29.38 3.64 -6.05
CA GLN A 350 -30.46 3.32 -5.10
C GLN A 350 -29.95 2.44 -3.95
N CYS A 351 -29.23 1.35 -4.25
CA CYS A 351 -28.67 0.46 -3.23
C CYS A 351 -27.68 1.17 -2.28
N PHE A 352 -26.82 2.04 -2.82
CA PHE A 352 -25.97 2.93 -2.01
C PHE A 352 -26.78 3.81 -1.06
N HIS A 353 -27.81 4.48 -1.58
CA HIS A 353 -28.66 5.36 -0.78
C HIS A 353 -29.44 4.60 0.31
N ASP A 354 -30.02 3.44 -0.02
CA ASP A 354 -30.78 2.66 0.94
C ASP A 354 -29.92 2.02 2.05
N HIS A 355 -28.69 1.59 1.75
CA HIS A 355 -27.76 1.17 2.81
C HIS A 355 -27.39 2.34 3.73
N MET A 356 -27.07 3.51 3.18
CA MET A 356 -26.77 4.71 3.99
C MET A 356 -27.98 5.10 4.86
N ARG A 357 -29.19 5.04 4.31
CA ARG A 357 -30.44 5.29 5.03
C ARG A 357 -30.66 4.27 6.16
N LYS A 358 -30.55 2.97 5.88
CA LYS A 358 -30.66 1.90 6.91
C LYS A 358 -29.67 2.13 8.05
N LYS A 359 -28.38 2.36 7.73
CA LYS A 359 -27.35 2.63 8.73
C LYS A 359 -27.60 3.91 9.55
N SER A 360 -28.24 4.93 8.97
CA SER A 360 -28.64 6.14 9.71
C SER A 360 -29.83 5.93 10.66
N LEU A 361 -30.62 4.87 10.47
CA LEU A 361 -31.77 4.50 11.30
C LEU A 361 -31.41 3.52 12.42
N ASP A 362 -30.25 2.86 12.35
CA ASP A 362 -29.70 2.02 13.42
C ASP A 362 -29.33 2.85 14.66
N LYS A 363 -30.27 2.88 15.61
CA LYS A 363 -30.25 3.71 16.84
C LYS A 363 -29.02 3.51 17.75
N ASN A 364 -28.22 2.47 17.53
CA ASN A 364 -26.98 2.21 18.27
C ASN A 364 -25.78 3.04 17.75
N THR A 365 -25.90 3.72 16.60
CA THR A 365 -24.82 4.55 16.03
C THR A 365 -24.71 5.89 16.76
N LYS A 366 -24.19 5.89 17.99
CA LYS A 366 -23.84 7.14 18.70
C LYS A 366 -22.86 7.95 17.86
N LYS A 367 -23.23 9.18 17.51
CA LYS A 367 -22.27 10.20 17.06
C LYS A 367 -21.32 10.51 18.20
N HIS A 368 -20.07 10.09 18.09
CA HIS A 368 -18.97 10.83 18.70
C HIS A 368 -18.71 12.04 17.81
N MET A 369 -18.97 13.23 18.37
CA MET A 369 -18.45 14.50 17.86
C MET A 369 -17.06 14.73 18.45
#